data_AF-A0A7S2IA41-F1
#
_entry.id   AF-A0A7S2IA41-F1
#
_cell.length_a   1.000
_cell.length_b   1.000
_cell.length_c   1.000
_cell.angle_alpha   90.00
_cell.angle_beta   90.00
_cell.angle_gamma   90.00
#
_symmetry.space_group_name_H-M   'P 1'
#
loop_
_entity.id
_entity.type
_entity.pdbx_description
1 polymer ?
#
loop_
_entity_poly.entity_id
_entity_poly.type
_entity_poly.pdbx_seq_one_letter_code
_entity_poly.pdbx_strand_id
1 'polypeptide(L)'
;MVQTLNPDIELQLGVTPLGTAFALSQGWQPNDAPVPLRLQASKAVVQALAEERGEEPAADAFPVYGCDELTSARVIPFWTSAADVKETWLAAERPLEAFPKDLTVVDLRKLVQIALSGDQDFSALMLIASVKATAKAHELQMVDEARVAAGLGAEP
;
A
#
# COMPACT_ATOMS: atom_id res chain seq x y z
N MET A 1 -24.67 -5.20 -9.87
CA MET A 1 -24.81 -6.61 -9.46
C MET A 1 -24.67 -6.65 -7.95
N VAL A 2 -25.74 -6.90 -7.22
CA VAL A 2 -25.69 -7.01 -5.74
C VAL A 2 -25.20 -8.41 -5.45
N GLN A 3 -23.95 -8.55 -4.99
CA GLN A 3 -23.45 -9.81 -4.47
C GLN A 3 -24.09 -10.01 -3.09
N THR A 4 -25.07 -10.91 -3.02
CA THR A 4 -25.56 -11.42 -1.74
C THR A 4 -24.43 -12.28 -1.17
N LEU A 5 -23.72 -11.77 -0.16
CA LEU A 5 -22.73 -12.55 0.57
C LEU A 5 -23.43 -13.78 1.15
N ASN A 6 -22.81 -14.96 0.99
CA ASN A 6 -23.32 -16.17 1.63
C ASN A 6 -23.21 -15.99 3.16
N PRO A 7 -24.32 -15.88 3.90
CA PRO A 7 -24.28 -15.60 5.35
C PRO A 7 -23.66 -16.75 6.16
N ASP A 8 -23.55 -17.93 5.55
CA ASP A 8 -23.01 -19.13 6.20
C ASP A 8 -21.47 -19.22 6.10
N ILE A 9 -20.82 -18.29 5.38
CA ILE A 9 -19.35 -18.23 5.28
C ILE A 9 -18.84 -17.12 6.19
N GLU A 10 -18.11 -17.49 7.23
CA GLU A 10 -17.43 -16.53 8.10
C GLU A 10 -16.29 -15.85 7.33
N LEU A 11 -16.43 -14.55 7.05
CA LEU A 11 -15.38 -13.76 6.42
C LEU A 11 -14.39 -13.27 7.48
N GLN A 12 -13.12 -13.55 7.25
CA GLN A 12 -12.03 -13.12 8.14
C GLN A 12 -11.11 -12.15 7.39
N LEU A 13 -10.59 -11.16 8.12
CA LEU A 13 -9.58 -10.25 7.61
C LEU A 13 -8.20 -10.82 7.92
N GLY A 14 -7.40 -11.05 6.89
CA GLY A 14 -6.00 -11.40 7.00
C GLY A 14 -5.08 -10.21 6.70
N VAL A 15 -3.81 -10.38 7.04
CA VAL A 15 -2.74 -9.43 6.71
C VAL A 15 -1.70 -10.15 5.87
N THR A 16 -1.34 -9.55 4.75
CA THR A 16 -0.31 -10.09 3.86
C THR A 16 0.71 -8.97 3.56
N PRO A 17 2.02 -9.24 3.66
CA PRO A 17 3.04 -8.28 3.24
C PRO A 17 2.84 -7.84 1.79
N LEU A 18 3.07 -6.56 1.50
CA LEU A 18 2.81 -5.98 0.18
C LEU A 18 3.57 -6.70 -0.95
N GLY A 19 4.83 -7.12 -0.70
CA GLY A 19 5.60 -7.89 -1.69
C GLY A 19 4.94 -9.22 -2.06
N THR A 20 4.45 -9.95 -1.06
CA THR A 20 3.70 -11.20 -1.27
C THR A 20 2.37 -10.94 -1.99
N ALA A 21 1.63 -9.91 -1.57
CA ALA A 21 0.37 -9.53 -2.22
C ALA A 21 0.58 -9.14 -3.70
N PHE A 22 1.66 -8.42 -3.99
CA PHE A 22 2.03 -8.06 -5.36
C PHE A 22 2.37 -9.30 -6.19
N ALA A 23 3.19 -10.22 -5.66
CA ALA A 23 3.55 -11.47 -6.34
C ALA A 23 2.32 -12.33 -6.67
N LEU A 24 1.35 -12.41 -5.74
CA LEU A 24 0.12 -13.20 -5.91
C LEU A 24 -0.91 -12.58 -6.88
N SER A 25 -0.98 -11.24 -6.94
CA SER A 25 -2.00 -10.52 -7.71
C SER A 25 -1.54 -10.09 -9.10
N GLN A 26 -0.30 -9.63 -9.22
CA GLN A 26 0.24 -9.13 -10.49
C GLN A 26 1.08 -10.19 -11.22
N GLY A 27 1.47 -11.26 -10.51
CA GLY A 27 2.14 -12.43 -11.06
C GLY A 27 3.55 -12.15 -11.57
N TRP A 28 4.53 -12.92 -11.07
CA TRP A 28 5.74 -13.20 -11.86
C TRP A 28 5.52 -14.44 -12.77
N GLN A 29 4.32 -15.05 -12.67
CA GLN A 29 3.80 -16.11 -13.52
C GLN A 29 2.30 -15.87 -13.81
N PRO A 30 1.76 -16.37 -14.94
CA PRO A 30 0.34 -16.28 -15.24
C PRO A 30 -0.50 -16.96 -14.14
N ASN A 31 -1.53 -16.27 -13.66
CA ASN A 31 -2.45 -16.80 -12.65
C ASN A 31 -3.76 -17.23 -13.35
N ASP A 32 -3.92 -18.53 -13.59
CA ASP A 32 -5.13 -19.13 -14.19
C ASP A 32 -6.27 -19.34 -13.18
N ALA A 33 -6.21 -18.70 -12.00
CA ALA A 33 -7.26 -18.80 -11.00
C ALA A 33 -8.61 -18.28 -11.53
N PRO A 34 -9.74 -18.96 -11.23
CA PRO A 34 -11.08 -18.53 -11.65
C PRO A 34 -11.44 -17.11 -11.18
N VAL A 35 -10.87 -16.68 -10.05
CA VAL A 35 -11.00 -15.33 -9.51
C VAL A 35 -9.59 -14.81 -9.21
N PRO A 36 -9.00 -13.97 -10.09
CA PRO A 36 -7.66 -13.46 -9.87
C PRO A 36 -7.65 -12.48 -8.71
N LEU A 37 -6.64 -12.59 -7.85
CA LEU A 37 -6.37 -11.62 -6.80
C LEU A 37 -6.04 -10.27 -7.44
N ARG A 38 -6.54 -9.19 -6.84
CA ARG A 38 -6.29 -7.82 -7.31
C ARG A 38 -5.73 -6.98 -6.20
N LEU A 39 -4.64 -6.29 -6.50
CA LEU A 39 -4.12 -5.24 -5.63
C LEU A 39 -4.93 -3.96 -5.86
N GLN A 40 -5.50 -3.40 -4.81
CA GLN A 40 -6.29 -2.16 -4.86
C GLN A 40 -5.76 -1.17 -3.84
N ALA A 41 -5.58 0.08 -4.25
CA ALA A 41 -5.26 1.16 -3.34
C ALA A 41 -6.50 1.57 -2.53
N SER A 42 -6.25 2.34 -1.46
CA SER A 42 -7.33 2.96 -0.69
C SER A 42 -8.18 3.84 -1.58
N LYS A 43 -9.50 3.60 -1.61
CA LYS A 43 -10.47 4.42 -2.35
C LYS A 43 -10.34 5.91 -2.01
N ALA A 44 -10.12 6.23 -0.74
CA ALA A 44 -9.96 7.60 -0.29
C ALA A 44 -8.72 8.27 -0.89
N VAL A 45 -7.62 7.53 -1.08
CA VAL A 45 -6.39 8.05 -1.68
C VAL A 45 -6.57 8.28 -3.17
N VAL A 46 -7.14 7.31 -3.88
CA VAL A 46 -7.40 7.44 -5.34
C VAL A 46 -8.35 8.60 -5.62
N GLN A 47 -9.38 8.76 -4.78
CA GLN A 47 -10.32 9.85 -4.94
C GLN A 47 -9.70 11.22 -4.63
N ALA A 48 -8.92 11.34 -3.55
CA ALA A 48 -8.21 12.59 -3.24
C ALA A 48 -7.24 12.99 -4.37
N LEU A 49 -6.51 12.03 -4.95
CA LEU A 49 -5.61 12.28 -6.08
C LEU A 49 -6.37 12.76 -7.34
N ALA A 50 -7.53 12.15 -7.61
CA ALA A 50 -8.37 12.53 -8.74
C ALA A 50 -8.91 13.97 -8.59
N GLU A 51 -9.36 14.31 -7.38
CA GLU A 51 -9.82 15.67 -7.03
C GLU A 51 -8.69 16.70 -7.17
N GLU A 52 -7.47 16.37 -6.74
CA GLU A 52 -6.28 17.23 -6.88
C GLU A 52 -5.92 17.50 -8.36
N ARG A 53 -6.09 16.49 -9.23
CA ARG A 53 -5.75 16.57 -10.66
C ARG A 53 -6.89 17.09 -11.55
N GLY A 54 -8.10 17.21 -11.01
CA GLY A 54 -9.29 17.49 -11.81
C GLY A 54 -9.62 16.36 -12.80
N GLU A 55 -9.33 15.11 -12.41
CA GLU A 55 -9.52 13.90 -13.20
C GLU A 55 -10.56 12.97 -12.54
N GLU A 56 -10.99 11.93 -13.28
CA GLU A 56 -11.82 10.86 -12.71
C GLU A 56 -10.96 9.81 -11.97
N PRO A 57 -11.44 9.24 -10.85
CA PRO A 57 -10.71 8.21 -10.10
C PRO A 57 -10.39 6.97 -10.95
N ALA A 58 -9.11 6.74 -11.23
CA ALA A 58 -8.66 5.53 -11.92
C ALA A 58 -8.75 4.32 -10.98
N ALA A 59 -9.72 3.43 -11.23
CA ALA A 59 -10.03 2.30 -10.36
C ALA A 59 -8.90 1.26 -10.19
N ASP A 60 -7.93 1.25 -11.12
CA ASP A 60 -6.78 0.35 -11.07
C ASP A 60 -5.51 1.03 -10.54
N ALA A 61 -5.51 2.35 -10.32
CA ALA A 61 -4.34 3.09 -9.89
C ALA A 61 -3.89 2.67 -8.48
N PHE A 62 -2.57 2.55 -8.31
CA PHE A 62 -1.98 2.37 -6.99
C PHE A 62 -0.94 3.47 -6.73
N PRO A 63 -1.39 4.68 -6.37
CA PRO A 63 -0.49 5.81 -6.20
C PRO A 63 0.38 5.65 -4.94
N VAL A 64 1.67 5.92 -5.11
CA VAL A 64 2.62 6.17 -4.03
C VAL A 64 3.24 7.55 -4.21
N TYR A 65 3.45 8.23 -3.09
CA TYR A 65 3.87 9.62 -3.03
C TYR A 65 5.33 9.69 -2.63
N GLY A 66 6.14 10.48 -3.33
CA GLY A 66 7.53 10.80 -3.01
C GLY A 66 7.69 12.28 -2.69
N CYS A 67 8.69 12.60 -1.88
CA CYS A 67 9.07 13.97 -1.50
C CYS A 67 10.60 14.05 -1.47
N ASP A 68 11.17 14.73 -2.47
CA ASP A 68 12.62 14.81 -2.67
C ASP A 68 13.33 15.41 -1.45
N GLU A 69 12.70 16.36 -0.78
CA GLU A 69 13.21 17.05 0.38
C GLU A 69 13.32 16.15 1.62
N LEU A 70 12.62 15.02 1.64
CA LEU A 70 12.68 13.99 2.69
C LEU A 70 13.58 12.81 2.29
N THR A 71 14.19 12.84 1.11
CA THR A 71 15.17 11.83 0.67
C THR A 71 16.53 12.03 1.32
N SER A 72 17.30 10.95 1.39
CA SER A 72 18.71 10.97 1.80
C SER A 72 19.50 9.95 0.99
N ALA A 73 20.83 9.97 1.12
CA ALA A 73 21.70 8.98 0.49
C ALA A 73 21.43 7.52 0.92
N ARG A 74 20.67 7.31 2.01
CA ARG A 74 20.36 5.96 2.53
C ARG A 74 18.91 5.55 2.33
N VAL A 75 18.00 6.50 2.13
CA VAL A 75 16.56 6.26 2.13
C VAL A 75 15.90 7.18 1.11
N ILE A 76 15.15 6.57 0.19
CA ILE A 76 14.25 7.21 -0.77
C ILE A 76 12.83 6.73 -0.41
N PRO A 77 12.12 7.48 0.45
CA PRO A 77 10.81 7.06 0.95
C PRO A 77 9.69 7.31 -0.05
N PHE A 78 8.77 6.36 -0.14
CA PHE A 78 7.52 6.47 -0.87
C PHE A 78 6.35 6.10 0.05
N TRP A 79 5.39 7.00 0.22
CA TRP A 79 4.24 6.83 1.12
C TRP A 79 2.98 6.41 0.36
N THR A 80 2.06 5.74 1.06
CA THR A 80 0.76 5.35 0.49
C THR A 80 -0.29 6.46 0.45
N SER A 81 0.00 7.63 1.04
CA SER A 81 -0.89 8.81 0.99
C SER A 81 -0.11 10.12 1.13
N ALA A 82 -0.62 11.20 0.56
CA ALA A 82 -0.07 12.55 0.74
C ALA A 82 -0.12 13.02 2.20
N ALA A 83 -1.13 12.57 2.97
CA ALA A 83 -1.26 12.89 4.38
C ALA A 83 -0.08 12.34 5.20
N ASP A 84 0.35 11.10 4.93
CA ASP A 84 1.49 10.50 5.62
C ASP A 84 2.81 11.24 5.29
N VAL A 85 2.96 11.78 4.07
CA VAL A 85 4.10 12.64 3.71
C VAL A 85 4.12 13.90 4.57
N LYS A 86 2.96 14.56 4.70
CA LYS A 86 2.80 15.77 5.50
C LYS A 86 3.02 15.52 6.99
N GLU A 87 2.51 14.41 7.52
CA GLU A 87 2.78 14.00 8.90
C GLU A 87 4.28 13.77 9.13
N THR A 88 4.96 13.10 8.19
CA THR A 88 6.41 12.89 8.27
C THR A 88 7.19 14.21 8.21
N TRP A 89 6.75 15.16 7.38
CA TRP A 89 7.33 16.50 7.29
C TRP A 89 7.27 17.25 8.62
N LEU A 90 6.10 17.23 9.27
CA LEU A 90 5.90 17.87 10.56
C LEU A 90 6.69 17.17 11.67
N ALA A 91 6.77 15.83 11.64
CA ALA A 91 7.58 15.06 12.57
C ALA A 91 9.09 15.33 12.41
N ALA A 92 9.54 15.75 11.22
CA ALA A 92 10.90 16.21 10.98
C ALA A 92 11.15 17.66 11.41
N GLU A 93 10.23 18.27 12.17
CA GLU A 93 10.29 19.65 12.68
C GLU A 93 10.43 20.70 11.56
N ARG A 94 9.89 20.40 10.37
CA ARG A 94 9.95 21.32 9.23
C ARG A 94 8.72 22.22 9.17
N PRO A 95 8.88 23.51 8.82
CA PRO A 95 7.77 24.46 8.75
C PRO A 95 6.79 24.09 7.64
N LEU A 96 5.49 24.26 7.90
CA LEU A 96 4.44 23.91 6.95
C LEU A 96 4.46 24.80 5.71
N GLU A 97 4.94 26.04 5.85
CA GLU A 97 5.07 27.01 4.76
C GLU A 97 6.09 26.58 3.71
N ALA A 98 7.04 25.71 4.10
CA ALA A 98 8.03 25.13 3.21
C ALA A 98 7.64 23.75 2.67
N PHE A 99 6.43 23.25 3.00
CA PHE A 99 5.96 21.98 2.48
C PHE A 99 5.82 22.06 0.94
N PRO A 100 6.29 21.04 0.19
CA PRO A 100 6.21 21.05 -1.27
C PRO A 100 4.77 21.22 -1.75
N LYS A 101 4.56 22.07 -2.75
CA LYS A 101 3.23 22.28 -3.36
C LYS A 101 2.80 21.07 -4.16
N ASP A 102 3.76 20.41 -4.80
CA ASP A 102 3.55 19.25 -5.65
C ASP A 102 4.42 18.11 -5.13
N LEU A 103 3.78 16.98 -4.84
CA LEU A 103 4.48 15.74 -4.50
C LEU A 103 4.71 14.92 -5.77
N THR A 104 5.78 14.14 -5.79
CA THR A 104 5.97 13.16 -6.85
C THR A 104 4.96 12.03 -6.65
N VAL A 105 4.18 11.70 -7.66
CA VAL A 105 3.20 10.60 -7.58
C VAL A 105 3.49 9.58 -8.66
N VAL A 106 3.75 8.34 -8.24
CA VAL A 106 4.09 7.22 -9.12
C VAL A 106 3.10 6.07 -8.87
N ASP A 107 2.75 5.33 -9.91
CA ASP A 107 2.02 4.08 -9.72
C ASP A 107 2.98 3.00 -9.20
N LEU A 108 2.63 2.34 -8.09
CA LEU A 108 3.44 1.31 -7.45
C LEU A 108 3.85 0.20 -8.42
N ARG A 109 2.97 -0.20 -9.35
CA ARG A 109 3.26 -1.26 -10.32
C ARG A 109 4.38 -0.83 -11.27
N LYS A 110 4.37 0.43 -11.71
CA LYS A 110 5.44 1.01 -12.53
C LYS A 110 6.74 1.10 -11.74
N LEU A 111 6.68 1.55 -10.48
CA LEU A 111 7.85 1.64 -9.62
C LEU A 111 8.54 0.27 -9.45
N VAL A 112 7.75 -0.78 -9.20
CA VAL A 112 8.25 -2.15 -9.10
C VAL A 112 8.82 -2.63 -10.45
N GLN A 113 8.18 -2.34 -11.58
CA GLN A 113 8.70 -2.71 -12.90
C GLN A 113 10.06 -2.08 -13.19
N ILE A 114 10.24 -0.80 -12.85
CA ILE A 114 11.53 -0.11 -13.00
C ILE A 114 12.57 -0.72 -12.05
N ALA A 115 12.19 -1.04 -10.81
CA ALA A 115 13.09 -1.69 -9.86
C ALA A 115 13.56 -3.08 -10.34
N LEU A 116 12.70 -3.80 -11.05
CA LEU A 116 13.02 -5.11 -11.62
C LEU A 116 13.82 -5.04 -12.93
N SER A 117 13.85 -3.91 -13.64
CA SER A 117 14.65 -3.79 -14.88
C SER A 117 16.15 -3.77 -14.62
N GLY A 118 16.57 -3.42 -13.40
CA GLY A 118 17.97 -3.41 -12.98
C GLY A 118 18.79 -2.22 -13.48
N ASP A 119 18.14 -1.22 -14.09
CA ASP A 119 18.83 -0.06 -14.67
C ASP A 119 19.29 0.97 -13.62
N GLN A 120 18.80 0.87 -12.38
CA GLN A 120 19.11 1.80 -11.28
C GLN A 120 19.25 1.04 -9.95
N ASP A 121 19.98 1.64 -9.00
CA ASP A 121 20.09 1.13 -7.63
C ASP A 121 18.86 1.53 -6.81
N PHE A 122 18.03 0.54 -6.49
CA PHE A 122 16.83 0.69 -5.66
C PHE A 122 17.03 0.27 -4.21
N SER A 123 18.27 0.01 -3.77
CA SER A 123 18.55 -0.44 -2.40
C SER A 123 18.14 0.56 -1.32
N ALA A 124 18.12 1.86 -1.65
CA ALA A 124 17.66 2.92 -0.77
C ALA A 124 16.13 3.11 -0.77
N LEU A 125 15.39 2.50 -1.71
CA LEU A 125 13.95 2.70 -1.82
C LEU A 125 13.21 2.03 -0.66
N MET A 126 12.35 2.80 0.01
CA MET A 126 11.50 2.28 1.09
C MET A 126 10.04 2.66 0.88
N LEU A 127 9.16 1.67 0.95
CA LEU A 127 7.71 1.88 0.98
C LEU A 127 7.25 2.08 2.42
N ILE A 128 6.68 3.24 2.70
CA ILE A 128 6.18 3.64 4.01
C ILE A 128 4.67 3.42 4.05
N ALA A 129 4.25 2.43 4.82
CA ALA A 129 2.83 2.14 5.04
C ALA A 129 2.19 3.19 5.97
N SER A 130 0.93 3.51 5.71
CA SER A 130 0.17 4.40 6.60
C SER A 130 0.12 3.87 8.03
N VAL A 131 0.11 4.78 9.02
CA VAL A 131 0.02 4.43 10.45
C VAL A 131 -1.21 3.56 10.73
N LYS A 132 -2.34 3.87 10.09
CA LYS A 132 -3.59 3.10 10.23
C LYS A 132 -3.44 1.66 9.76
N ALA A 133 -2.77 1.44 8.61
CA ALA A 133 -2.53 0.10 8.09
C ALA A 133 -1.60 -0.69 9.01
N THR A 134 -0.52 -0.07 9.49
CA THR A 134 0.43 -0.70 10.42
C THR A 134 -0.23 -1.06 11.75
N ALA A 135 -1.06 -0.18 12.32
CA ALA A 135 -1.81 -0.45 13.54
C ALA A 135 -2.79 -1.61 13.36
N LYS A 136 -3.52 -1.65 12.24
CA LYS A 136 -4.46 -2.73 11.95
C LYS A 136 -3.75 -4.07 11.70
N ALA A 137 -2.60 -4.04 11.04
CA ALA A 137 -1.77 -5.23 10.83
C ALA A 137 -1.33 -5.85 12.16
N HIS A 138 -0.86 -5.02 13.09
CA HIS A 138 -0.48 -5.46 14.43
C HIS A 138 -1.67 -6.03 15.23
N GLU A 139 -2.83 -5.37 15.19
CA GLU A 139 -4.05 -5.87 15.84
C GLU A 139 -4.42 -7.28 15.33
N LEU A 140 -4.42 -7.48 14.01
CA LEU A 140 -4.78 -8.76 13.40
C LEU A 140 -3.75 -9.86 13.69
N GLN A 141 -2.47 -9.51 13.74
CA GLN A 141 -1.42 -10.47 14.12
C GLN A 141 -1.61 -10.95 15.57
N MET A 142 -1.91 -10.06 16.50
CA MET A 142 -2.17 -10.45 17.90
C MET A 142 -3.40 -11.35 18.02
N VAL A 143 -4.46 -11.09 17.25
CA VAL A 143 -5.66 -11.94 17.23
C VAL A 143 -5.33 -13.33 16.71
N ASP A 144 -4.51 -13.44 15.66
CA ASP A 144 -4.09 -14.71 15.08
C ASP A 144 -3.22 -15.52 16.06
N GLU A 145 -2.24 -14.88 16.69
CA GLU A 145 -1.40 -15.49 17.73
C GLU A 145 -2.24 -16.01 18.91
N ALA A 146 -3.26 -15.26 19.33
CA ALA A 146 -4.18 -15.70 20.38
C ALA A 146 -5.04 -16.90 19.96
N ARG A 147 -5.46 -16.97 18.68
CA ARG A 147 -6.21 -18.12 18.14
C ARG A 147 -5.33 -19.37 18.03
N VAL A 148 -4.09 -19.21 17.56
CA VAL A 148 -3.11 -20.29 17.52
C VAL A 148 -2.82 -20.81 18.93
N ALA A 149 -2.62 -19.91 19.90
CA ALA A 149 -2.42 -20.28 21.30
C ALA A 149 -3.64 -20.99 21.93
N ALA A 150 -4.85 -20.67 21.48
CA ALA A 150 -6.08 -21.34 21.88
C ALA A 150 -6.32 -22.70 21.17
N GLY A 151 -5.38 -23.15 20.32
CA GLY A 151 -5.51 -24.40 19.57
C GLY A 151 -6.52 -24.34 18.42
N LEU A 152 -6.91 -23.14 18.00
CA LEU A 152 -7.88 -22.89 16.93
C LEU A 152 -7.22 -22.61 15.57
N GLY A 153 -5.89 -22.77 15.47
CA GLY A 153 -5.10 -22.48 14.28
C GLY A 153 -4.68 -23.74 13.52
N ALA A 154 -5.56 -24.25 12.67
CA ALA A 154 -5.28 -24.84 11.34
C ALA A 154 -6.37 -25.86 10.96
N GLU A 155 -7.13 -25.55 9.91
CA GLU A 155 -7.41 -26.54 8.86
C GLU A 155 -7.14 -25.87 7.50
N PRO A 156 -6.63 -26.64 6.51
CA PRO A 156 -6.06 -26.14 5.25
C PRO A 156 -7.07 -25.47 4.31
#